data_AF-A0A812LGY7-F1
#
_entry.id   AF-A0A812LGY7-F1
#
_cell.length_a   1.000
_cell.length_b   1.000
_cell.length_c   1.000
_cell.angle_alpha   90.00
_cell.angle_beta   90.00
_cell.angle_gamma   90.00
#
_symmetry.space_group_name_H-M   'P 1'
#
loop_
_entity.id
_entity.type
_entity.pdbx_description
1 polymer ?
#
loop_
_entity_poly.entity_id
_entity_poly.type
_entity_poly.pdbx_seq_one_letter_code
_entity_poly.pdbx_strand_id
1 'polypeptide(L)'
;MEKVQAGDRFVGWVKHPVLTTRQKFDLVVEVGPGDDKGAWKITDPNKRLQAGKSYEGPCKVIAEEGDSIIFRDEDTVLNGTLNGAGPGTISGRAMQGGLKWGGFFEELSRDGQIAQSQSVVRRHIAGLPGKEHLLAYSIVPDADGYGTSSGSRLPRANFLPCNTTAAIPIENDNFIGKVLLLYRPTEGLDRGHPYYDHFRSRKRGWELRLQGKFKKAPRGRLYVGAVLRDFNYDQPVASTSILAMNTAITLVKYTYRIYFSWGARCKEALQTDAELGHAVSDLTVFDQIIITPASRPIPPISSDLDEPSDVYGLSLMRRDVGLAEYSRMVQEVESSLNTQDTYTFRLWGPAPFLDVLNWQLKMGARVSLDHFMQDFPIHVCMYDLPDGHDQTSDDPRHLESKKRYYFDFMGWSNVVSIAPAIFQRYVFQNAPDGFVMQLSRQFSNNSFHSLNSGSFMSVESTASRRPFWRRWLDRLRWIPKSTCNFNSLPQPLPA
;
A
#
# COMPACT_ATOMS: atom_id res chain seq x y z
N MET A 1 19.69 16.68 -23.24
CA MET A 1 18.78 17.57 -22.49
C MET A 1 17.44 16.87 -22.47
N GLU A 2 17.01 16.39 -21.30
CA GLU A 2 15.71 15.73 -21.17
C GLU A 2 14.62 16.79 -21.31
N LYS A 3 13.74 16.59 -22.29
CA LYS A 3 12.48 17.32 -22.39
C LYS A 3 11.61 16.93 -21.20
N VAL A 4 10.74 17.84 -20.77
CA VAL A 4 9.66 17.52 -19.84
C VAL A 4 8.83 16.37 -20.40
N GLN A 5 8.56 15.35 -19.59
CA GLN A 5 7.81 14.16 -19.95
C GLN A 5 6.67 13.90 -18.98
N ALA A 6 5.71 13.10 -19.43
CA ALA A 6 4.66 12.55 -18.58
C ALA A 6 5.27 11.89 -17.33
N GLY A 7 4.76 12.27 -16.16
CA GLY A 7 5.28 11.80 -14.87
C GLY A 7 6.26 12.77 -14.19
N ASP A 8 6.75 13.80 -14.89
CA ASP A 8 7.56 14.82 -14.25
C ASP A 8 6.75 15.60 -13.22
N ARG A 9 7.38 15.84 -12.07
CA ARG A 9 6.79 16.53 -10.95
C ARG A 9 7.67 17.67 -10.50
N PHE A 10 7.14 18.87 -10.63
CA PHE A 10 7.75 20.10 -10.18
C PHE A 10 7.19 20.46 -8.81
N VAL A 11 8.08 20.66 -7.85
CA VAL A 11 7.70 21.02 -6.49
C VAL A 11 8.38 22.31 -6.14
N GLY A 12 7.64 23.22 -5.51
CA GLY A 12 8.15 24.56 -5.26
C GLY A 12 7.26 25.36 -4.34
N TRP A 13 7.41 26.67 -4.43
CA TRP A 13 6.57 27.59 -3.67
C TRP A 13 6.22 28.84 -4.48
N VAL A 14 5.08 29.43 -4.16
CA VAL A 14 4.59 30.71 -4.73
C VAL A 14 4.23 31.70 -3.63
N LYS A 15 4.39 32.99 -3.91
CA LYS A 15 3.87 34.06 -3.03
C LYS A 15 2.65 34.69 -3.69
N HIS A 16 1.46 34.46 -3.16
CA HIS A 16 0.22 34.91 -3.79
C HIS A 16 -0.09 36.37 -3.40
N PRO A 17 -0.16 37.33 -4.33
CA PRO A 17 -0.21 38.76 -4.02
C PRO A 17 -1.52 39.18 -3.35
N VAL A 18 -2.63 38.50 -3.66
CA VAL A 18 -3.95 38.75 -3.02
C VAL A 18 -4.07 38.09 -1.64
N LEU A 19 -3.45 36.93 -1.42
CA LEU A 19 -3.55 36.23 -0.14
C LEU A 19 -2.53 36.79 0.84
N THR A 20 -1.24 36.83 0.48
CA THR A 20 -0.18 37.53 1.23
C THR A 20 1.10 37.69 0.40
N THR A 21 1.72 38.88 0.46
CA THR A 21 2.98 39.19 -0.26
C THR A 21 4.23 38.59 0.39
N ARG A 22 4.15 38.09 1.63
CA ARG A 22 5.30 37.57 2.39
C ARG A 22 5.30 36.06 2.53
N GLN A 23 4.14 35.42 2.52
CA GLN A 23 3.98 34.00 2.78
C GLN A 23 4.20 33.18 1.52
N LYS A 24 5.02 32.14 1.66
CA LYS A 24 5.20 31.11 0.64
C LYS A 24 4.06 30.10 0.77
N PHE A 25 3.49 29.69 -0.35
CA PHE A 25 2.53 28.60 -0.46
C PHE A 25 3.20 27.48 -1.23
N ASP A 26 3.04 26.24 -0.78
CA ASP A 26 3.59 25.07 -1.47
C ASP A 26 2.84 24.89 -2.79
N LEU A 27 3.56 24.76 -3.90
CA LEU A 27 3.00 24.50 -5.22
C LEU A 27 3.58 23.20 -5.76
N VAL A 28 2.69 22.30 -6.19
CA VAL A 28 3.03 21.09 -6.93
C VAL A 28 2.46 21.22 -8.33
N VAL A 29 3.25 20.92 -9.35
CA VAL A 29 2.80 20.77 -10.74
C VAL A 29 3.22 19.39 -11.22
N GLU A 30 2.27 18.62 -11.73
CA GLU A 30 2.49 17.25 -12.23
C GLU A 30 2.12 17.19 -13.71
N VAL A 31 3.04 16.72 -14.55
CA VAL A 31 2.82 16.51 -15.98
C VAL A 31 2.03 15.21 -16.16
N GLY A 32 0.86 15.35 -16.77
CA GLY A 32 -0.03 14.27 -17.13
C GLY A 32 0.37 13.58 -18.43
N PRO A 33 -0.41 12.58 -18.86
CA PRO A 33 -0.13 11.81 -20.07
C PRO A 33 -0.08 12.69 -21.32
N GLY A 34 0.89 12.43 -22.20
CA GLY A 34 1.03 13.11 -23.49
C GLY A 34 1.95 14.34 -23.50
N ASP A 35 2.67 14.60 -22.41
CA ASP A 35 3.64 15.69 -22.22
C ASP A 35 3.05 17.11 -22.33
N ASP A 36 1.79 17.26 -22.73
CA ASP A 36 1.10 18.52 -23.03
C ASP A 36 -0.01 18.87 -22.02
N LYS A 37 -0.28 17.99 -21.05
CA LYS A 37 -1.30 18.13 -20.01
C LYS A 37 -0.67 17.98 -18.65
N GLY A 38 -1.31 18.53 -17.61
CA GLY A 38 -0.86 18.43 -16.23
C GLY A 38 -1.92 18.85 -15.23
N ALA A 39 -1.56 18.83 -13.96
CA ALA A 39 -2.36 19.37 -12.87
C ALA A 39 -1.47 20.15 -11.91
N TRP A 40 -2.02 21.19 -11.30
CA TRP A 40 -1.32 21.98 -10.29
C TRP A 40 -2.10 22.00 -8.97
N LYS A 41 -1.39 22.16 -7.86
CA LYS A 41 -1.97 22.28 -6.51
C LYS A 41 -1.19 23.26 -5.64
N ILE A 42 -1.88 24.26 -5.11
CA ILE A 42 -1.36 25.23 -4.13
C ILE A 42 -1.91 24.93 -2.73
N THR A 43 -1.00 24.81 -1.76
CA THR A 43 -1.31 24.53 -0.36
C THR A 43 -0.66 25.56 0.57
N ASP A 44 -1.36 26.00 1.61
CA ASP A 44 -0.83 26.94 2.61
C ASP A 44 -0.01 26.19 3.69
N PRO A 45 1.30 26.49 3.87
CA PRO A 45 2.14 25.78 4.83
C PRO A 45 1.82 26.08 6.29
N ASN A 46 1.14 27.21 6.60
CA ASN A 46 0.77 27.57 7.97
C ASN A 46 -0.56 26.96 8.43
N LYS A 47 -1.25 26.19 7.57
CA LYS A 47 -2.54 25.54 7.89
C LYS A 47 -2.43 24.16 8.53
N ARG A 48 -1.28 23.81 9.10
CA ARG A 48 -1.05 22.56 9.87
C ARG A 48 -2.07 22.30 11.01
N LEU A 49 -3.04 23.18 11.28
CA LEU A 49 -3.99 23.08 12.40
C LEU A 49 -5.48 23.34 12.08
N GLN A 50 -5.87 23.85 10.90
CA GLN A 50 -7.30 24.00 10.54
C GLN A 50 -7.53 23.86 9.04
N ALA A 51 -8.58 23.13 8.66
CA ALA A 51 -9.03 22.90 7.30
C ALA A 51 -9.11 24.22 6.53
N GLY A 52 -8.20 24.44 5.58
CA GLY A 52 -8.31 25.61 4.74
C GLY A 52 -7.98 25.31 3.31
N LYS A 53 -8.53 26.20 2.48
CA LYS A 53 -8.52 26.20 1.01
C LYS A 53 -7.18 25.72 0.44
N SER A 54 -7.18 24.53 -0.16
CA SER A 54 -6.26 24.13 -1.21
C SER A 54 -6.88 24.54 -2.55
N TYR A 55 -6.05 25.00 -3.47
CA TYR A 55 -6.47 25.31 -4.84
C TYR A 55 -5.80 24.32 -5.78
N GLU A 56 -6.56 23.71 -6.67
CA GLU A 56 -6.03 22.78 -7.66
C GLU A 56 -6.79 22.91 -8.97
N GLY A 57 -6.12 22.61 -10.07
CA GLY A 57 -6.70 22.74 -11.40
C GLY A 57 -5.87 22.00 -12.46
N PRO A 58 -6.48 21.65 -13.60
CA PRO A 58 -5.74 21.15 -14.75
C PRO A 58 -4.86 22.27 -15.35
N CYS A 59 -3.74 21.91 -15.96
CA CYS A 59 -2.96 22.83 -16.78
C CYS A 59 -2.53 22.17 -18.10
N LYS A 60 -2.27 23.01 -19.09
CA LYS A 60 -1.60 22.66 -20.34
C LYS A 60 -0.11 22.92 -20.18
N VAL A 61 0.71 21.97 -20.58
CA VAL A 61 2.17 22.08 -20.60
C VAL A 61 2.57 22.45 -22.03
N ILE A 62 3.30 23.56 -22.18
CA ILE A 62 3.76 24.06 -23.47
C ILE A 62 5.26 24.24 -23.38
N ALA A 63 6.00 23.46 -24.15
CA ALA A 63 7.43 23.70 -24.39
C ALA A 63 7.55 24.79 -25.47
N GLU A 64 8.24 25.88 -25.16
CA GLU A 64 8.60 26.92 -26.15
C GLU A 64 10.03 26.68 -26.68
N GLU A 65 10.44 27.41 -27.71
CA GLU A 65 11.83 27.34 -28.21
C GLU A 65 12.82 27.78 -27.10
N GLY A 66 13.80 26.92 -26.82
CA GLY A 66 14.80 27.11 -25.76
C GLY A 66 14.46 26.36 -24.47
N ASP A 67 15.05 26.79 -23.34
CA ASP A 67 14.83 26.18 -22.02
C ASP A 67 13.54 26.69 -21.34
N SER A 68 12.55 27.21 -22.08
CA SER A 68 11.33 27.80 -21.50
C SER A 68 10.14 26.83 -21.51
N ILE A 69 9.47 26.72 -20.37
CA ILE A 69 8.29 25.87 -20.17
C ILE A 69 7.17 26.73 -19.59
N ILE A 70 5.98 26.60 -20.18
CA ILE A 70 4.78 27.28 -19.73
C ILE A 70 3.74 26.27 -19.27
N PHE A 71 3.28 26.41 -18.02
CA PHE A 71 2.07 25.75 -17.53
C PHE A 71 0.92 26.75 -17.57
N ARG A 72 -0.15 26.44 -18.32
CA ARG A 72 -1.30 27.33 -18.48
C ARG A 72 -2.62 26.65 -18.13
N ASP A 73 -3.38 27.29 -17.27
CA ASP A 73 -4.76 27.03 -16.85
C ASP A 73 -5.67 28.16 -17.41
N GLU A 74 -7.00 28.08 -17.26
CA GLU A 74 -7.93 29.12 -17.72
C GLU A 74 -7.58 30.53 -17.19
N ASP A 75 -7.17 30.61 -15.93
CA ASP A 75 -6.87 31.86 -15.22
C ASP A 75 -5.38 32.01 -14.86
N THR A 76 -4.59 30.92 -14.84
CA THR A 76 -3.21 30.92 -14.34
C THR A 76 -2.18 30.58 -15.42
N VAL A 77 -1.10 31.34 -15.50
CA VAL A 77 0.07 31.09 -16.35
C VAL A 77 1.33 31.04 -15.50
N LEU A 78 2.01 29.89 -15.46
CA LEU A 78 3.33 29.71 -14.88
C LEU A 78 4.33 29.68 -16.03
N ASN A 79 5.20 30.68 -16.14
CA ASN A 79 6.30 30.67 -17.09
C ASN A 79 7.60 30.39 -16.33
N GLY A 80 8.27 29.30 -16.69
CA GLY A 80 9.53 28.88 -16.09
C GLY A 80 10.63 28.65 -17.11
N THR A 81 11.85 28.69 -16.62
CA THR A 81 13.06 28.30 -17.35
C THR A 81 13.61 27.03 -16.72
N LEU A 82 13.64 25.95 -17.50
CA LEU A 82 14.31 24.70 -17.18
C LEU A 82 15.81 24.94 -17.00
N ASN A 83 16.39 24.30 -16.00
CA ASN A 83 17.76 24.47 -15.54
C ASN A 83 18.15 25.88 -15.06
N GLY A 84 17.19 26.78 -14.81
CA GLY A 84 17.50 28.19 -14.52
C GLY A 84 18.31 28.44 -13.24
N ALA A 85 18.02 27.71 -12.16
CA ALA A 85 18.76 27.82 -10.89
C ALA A 85 19.79 26.70 -10.67
N GLY A 86 19.91 25.78 -11.63
CA GLY A 86 20.74 24.57 -11.57
C GLY A 86 20.13 23.42 -12.37
N PRO A 87 20.88 22.34 -12.65
CA PRO A 87 20.37 21.18 -13.41
C PRO A 87 19.13 20.56 -12.76
N GLY A 88 18.06 20.33 -13.53
CA GLY A 88 16.79 19.80 -13.00
C GLY A 88 16.02 20.83 -12.16
N THR A 89 16.03 22.12 -12.51
CA THR A 89 15.23 23.14 -11.80
C THR A 89 14.40 23.94 -12.77
N ILE A 90 13.13 24.21 -12.47
CA ILE A 90 12.34 25.19 -13.22
C ILE A 90 12.21 26.45 -12.38
N SER A 91 12.93 27.52 -12.69
CA SER A 91 12.75 28.80 -11.99
C SER A 91 11.85 29.70 -12.83
N GLY A 92 10.85 30.38 -12.23
CA GLY A 92 9.82 31.03 -13.03
C GLY A 92 8.95 32.05 -12.31
N ARG A 93 8.12 32.73 -13.10
CA ARG A 93 7.08 33.65 -12.61
C ARG A 93 5.71 33.09 -12.89
N ALA A 94 4.81 33.31 -11.94
CA ALA A 94 3.42 32.94 -12.05
C ALA A 94 2.56 34.18 -12.27
N MET A 95 1.48 34.04 -13.03
CA MET A 95 0.53 35.10 -13.33
C MET A 95 -0.89 34.56 -13.23
N GLN A 96 -1.80 35.25 -12.56
CA GLN A 96 -3.23 34.89 -12.55
C GLN A 96 -4.08 36.14 -12.75
N GLY A 97 -5.04 36.12 -13.68
CA GLY A 97 -5.95 37.26 -13.90
C GLY A 97 -5.23 38.61 -14.12
N GLY A 98 -4.06 38.61 -14.76
CA GLY A 98 -3.22 39.80 -14.98
C GLY A 98 -2.33 40.21 -13.81
N LEU A 99 -2.46 39.59 -12.63
CA LEU A 99 -1.56 39.81 -11.48
C LEU A 99 -0.31 38.94 -11.62
N LYS A 100 0.87 39.55 -11.57
CA LYS A 100 2.16 38.85 -11.62
C LYS A 100 2.68 38.60 -10.20
N TRP A 101 3.23 37.41 -9.96
CA TRP A 101 3.87 37.09 -8.69
C TRP A 101 5.05 36.13 -8.79
N GLY A 102 5.90 36.20 -7.77
CA GLY A 102 7.14 35.43 -7.70
C GLY A 102 6.92 34.01 -7.16
N GLY A 103 7.58 33.05 -7.79
CA GLY A 103 7.66 31.66 -7.34
C GLY A 103 9.02 31.06 -7.65
N PHE A 104 9.28 29.89 -7.10
CA PHE A 104 10.46 29.09 -7.39
C PHE A 104 10.03 27.63 -7.49
N PHE A 105 10.57 26.89 -8.46
CA PHE A 105 10.30 25.47 -8.63
C PHE A 105 11.61 24.71 -8.79
N GLU A 106 11.56 23.46 -8.36
CA GLU A 106 12.60 22.47 -8.59
C GLU A 106 11.94 21.27 -9.26
N GLU A 107 12.56 20.76 -10.31
CA GLU A 107 12.17 19.50 -10.91
C GLU A 107 12.79 18.40 -10.06
N LEU A 108 11.95 17.57 -9.44
CA LEU A 108 12.49 16.35 -8.88
C LEU A 108 12.65 15.39 -10.05
N SER A 109 13.89 15.27 -10.52
CA SER A 109 14.30 14.19 -11.42
C SER A 109 13.82 12.85 -10.86
N ARG A 110 13.70 11.83 -11.72
CA ARG A 110 13.29 10.50 -11.27
C ARG A 110 14.13 10.01 -10.08
N ASP A 111 15.43 10.25 -10.10
CA ASP A 111 16.34 9.95 -8.99
C ASP A 111 16.05 10.79 -7.74
N GLY A 112 15.70 12.07 -7.91
CA GLY A 112 15.22 12.93 -6.83
C GLY A 112 13.92 12.43 -6.19
N GLN A 113 12.96 11.95 -6.98
CA GLN A 113 11.71 11.36 -6.49
C GLN A 113 11.96 10.05 -5.74
N ILE A 114 12.86 9.20 -6.25
CA ILE A 114 13.30 7.97 -5.58
C ILE A 114 13.94 8.32 -4.22
N ALA A 115 14.87 9.28 -4.20
CA ALA A 115 15.54 9.72 -2.97
C ALA A 115 14.55 10.32 -1.96
N GLN A 116 13.56 11.09 -2.43
CA GLN A 116 12.49 11.63 -1.60
C GLN A 116 11.64 10.50 -0.99
N SER A 117 11.21 9.53 -1.79
CA SER A 117 10.45 8.36 -1.33
C SER A 117 11.23 7.56 -0.28
N GLN A 118 12.53 7.32 -0.51
CA GLN A 118 13.41 6.69 0.47
C GLN A 118 13.49 7.50 1.77
N SER A 119 13.63 8.82 1.69
CA SER A 119 13.64 9.71 2.85
C SER A 119 12.33 9.67 3.62
N VAL A 120 11.19 9.66 2.93
CA VAL A 120 9.86 9.51 3.52
C VAL A 120 9.75 8.19 4.30
N VAL A 121 10.11 7.07 3.69
CA VAL A 121 10.07 5.75 4.36
C VAL A 121 11.02 5.71 5.57
N ARG A 122 12.23 6.27 5.46
CA ARG A 122 13.15 6.37 6.61
C ARG A 122 12.54 7.17 7.77
N ARG A 123 11.82 8.25 7.48
CA ARG A 123 11.10 9.02 8.51
C ARG A 123 9.97 8.22 9.13
N HIS A 124 9.23 7.44 8.35
CA HIS A 124 8.19 6.56 8.89
C HIS A 124 8.78 5.51 9.85
N ILE A 125 9.89 4.88 9.47
CA ILE A 125 10.62 3.94 10.34
C ILE A 125 11.06 4.62 11.63
N ALA A 126 11.70 5.79 11.53
CA ALA A 126 12.19 6.53 12.70
C ALA A 126 11.07 7.06 13.61
N GLY A 127 9.86 7.25 13.08
CA GLY A 127 8.71 7.76 13.82
C GLY A 127 7.85 6.68 14.50
N LEU A 128 8.13 5.39 14.26
CA LEU A 128 7.36 4.29 14.85
C LEU A 128 7.96 3.84 16.21
N PRO A 129 7.12 3.47 17.19
CA PRO A 129 7.55 3.25 18.58
C PRO A 129 7.98 1.81 18.88
N GLY A 130 9.24 1.59 19.26
CA GLY A 130 9.77 0.29 19.67
C GLY A 130 10.82 -0.23 18.67
N LYS A 131 11.05 -1.54 18.67
CA LYS A 131 12.08 -2.15 17.81
C LYS A 131 11.52 -2.75 16.52
N GLU A 132 10.45 -3.54 16.61
CA GLU A 132 9.83 -4.21 15.46
C GLU A 132 8.45 -3.62 15.11
N HIS A 133 8.29 -3.13 13.88
CA HIS A 133 7.07 -2.46 13.40
C HIS A 133 6.71 -2.90 11.99
N LEU A 134 5.41 -2.88 11.73
CA LEU A 134 4.86 -3.02 10.40
C LEU A 134 4.79 -1.65 9.73
N LEU A 135 5.46 -1.51 8.60
CA LEU A 135 5.23 -0.44 7.65
C LEU A 135 4.05 -0.86 6.78
N ALA A 136 3.02 -0.01 6.73
CA ALA A 136 1.82 -0.26 5.94
C ALA A 136 1.47 0.98 5.13
N TYR A 137 0.99 0.77 3.92
CA TYR A 137 0.64 1.80 2.97
C TYR A 137 -0.65 1.43 2.23
N SER A 138 -1.55 2.39 2.06
CA SER A 138 -2.66 2.24 1.13
C SER A 138 -2.15 2.63 -0.26
N ILE A 139 -2.30 1.70 -1.20
CA ILE A 139 -2.03 2.00 -2.59
C ILE A 139 -3.29 2.56 -3.22
N VAL A 140 -3.17 3.75 -3.79
CA VAL A 140 -4.24 4.35 -4.59
C VAL A 140 -3.84 4.17 -6.05
N PRO A 141 -4.51 3.27 -6.80
CA PRO A 141 -4.29 3.17 -8.23
C PRO A 141 -4.75 4.48 -8.89
N ASP A 142 -4.05 4.89 -9.95
CA ASP A 142 -4.50 6.02 -10.76
C ASP A 142 -5.69 5.62 -11.64
N ALA A 143 -6.33 6.58 -12.30
CA ALA A 143 -7.59 6.41 -13.02
C ALA A 143 -7.56 5.30 -14.11
N ASP A 144 -6.36 4.98 -14.62
CA ASP A 144 -6.14 3.92 -15.62
C ASP A 144 -5.93 2.52 -14.99
N GLY A 145 -6.18 2.39 -13.68
CA GLY A 145 -5.88 1.20 -12.90
C GLY A 145 -4.39 1.09 -12.60
N TYR A 146 -3.94 -0.13 -12.30
CA TYR A 146 -2.55 -0.42 -11.98
C TYR A 146 -1.69 -0.76 -13.22
N GLY A 147 -2.07 -0.22 -14.38
CA GLY A 147 -1.52 -0.58 -15.69
C GLY A 147 -0.11 -0.04 -15.95
N THR A 148 0.73 -0.93 -16.49
CA THR A 148 2.13 -0.73 -16.92
C THR A 148 2.29 0.05 -18.23
N SER A 149 1.30 0.85 -18.64
CA SER A 149 1.44 1.69 -19.82
C SER A 149 2.56 2.70 -19.59
N SER A 150 3.45 2.83 -20.57
CA SER A 150 4.75 3.52 -20.53
C SER A 150 4.69 5.05 -20.36
N GLY A 151 3.63 5.57 -19.76
CA GLY A 151 3.42 6.97 -19.40
C GLY A 151 2.43 7.16 -18.24
N SER A 152 2.10 6.09 -17.49
CA SER A 152 1.22 6.18 -16.32
C SER A 152 1.96 6.77 -15.11
N ARG A 153 1.25 7.58 -14.33
CA ARG A 153 1.72 8.10 -13.04
C ARG A 153 2.08 6.93 -12.13
N LEU A 154 3.19 7.04 -11.39
CA LEU A 154 3.57 6.02 -10.41
C LEU A 154 2.50 5.97 -9.30
N PRO A 155 1.99 4.78 -8.94
CA PRO A 155 1.01 4.65 -7.87
C PRO A 155 1.50 5.27 -6.57
N ARG A 156 0.58 5.92 -5.85
CA ARG A 156 0.86 6.55 -4.56
C ARG A 156 0.71 5.55 -3.42
N ALA A 157 1.75 5.46 -2.58
CA ALA A 157 1.76 4.66 -1.36
C ALA A 157 1.59 5.59 -0.15
N ASN A 158 0.36 5.71 0.33
CA ASN A 158 0.00 6.58 1.46
C ASN A 158 0.21 5.84 2.78
N PHE A 159 1.03 6.38 3.67
CA PHE A 159 1.35 5.73 4.93
C PHE A 159 0.12 5.50 5.81
N LEU A 160 0.00 4.27 6.33
CA LEU A 160 -1.02 3.82 7.27
C LEU A 160 -0.36 3.64 8.64
N PRO A 161 -0.35 4.67 9.48
CA PRO A 161 0.20 4.55 10.82
C PRO A 161 -0.60 3.51 11.63
N CYS A 162 0.12 2.65 12.32
CA CYS A 162 -0.47 1.58 13.11
C CYS A 162 -0.78 2.06 14.54
N ASN A 163 -1.70 1.36 15.21
CA ASN A 163 -2.11 1.64 16.59
C ASN A 163 -2.60 3.09 16.84
N THR A 164 -3.08 3.79 15.80
CA THR A 164 -3.69 5.11 15.95
C THR A 164 -5.07 4.99 16.58
N THR A 165 -5.49 6.01 17.33
CA THR A 165 -6.87 6.08 17.90
C THR A 165 -7.88 6.63 16.90
N ALA A 166 -7.42 7.41 15.92
CA ALA A 166 -8.19 7.87 14.79
C ALA A 166 -7.93 6.96 13.58
N ALA A 167 -9.00 6.63 12.85
CA ALA A 167 -8.93 5.77 11.67
C ALA A 167 -8.52 6.56 10.43
N ILE A 168 -7.72 5.93 9.58
CA ILE A 168 -7.14 6.57 8.39
C ILE A 168 -8.13 6.51 7.24
N PRO A 169 -8.53 7.64 6.62
CA PRO A 169 -9.44 7.62 5.50
C PRO A 169 -8.78 6.94 4.29
N ILE A 170 -9.57 6.16 3.56
CA ILE A 170 -9.19 5.55 2.29
C ILE A 170 -10.32 5.78 1.28
N GLU A 171 -9.95 6.03 0.03
CA GLU A 171 -10.91 6.20 -1.04
C GLU A 171 -10.28 5.82 -2.38
N ASN A 172 -11.09 5.18 -3.22
CA ASN A 172 -10.84 5.02 -4.65
C ASN A 172 -12.19 5.11 -5.40
N ASP A 173 -12.23 4.67 -6.65
CA ASP A 173 -13.45 4.72 -7.47
C ASP A 173 -14.54 3.76 -7.03
N ASN A 174 -14.20 2.72 -6.28
CA ASN A 174 -15.09 1.60 -5.94
C ASN A 174 -15.45 1.54 -4.46
N PHE A 175 -14.67 2.17 -3.58
CA PHE A 175 -14.84 2.15 -2.13
C PHE A 175 -14.47 3.49 -1.49
N ILE A 176 -15.21 3.86 -0.44
CA ILE A 176 -14.86 4.96 0.44
C ILE A 176 -14.99 4.50 1.90
N GLY A 177 -14.00 4.80 2.72
CA GLY A 177 -14.03 4.36 4.11
C GLY A 177 -12.82 4.77 4.90
N LYS A 178 -12.50 3.97 5.91
CA LYS A 178 -11.38 4.16 6.81
C LYS A 178 -10.82 2.83 7.29
N VAL A 179 -9.53 2.83 7.61
CA VAL A 179 -8.78 1.65 8.03
C VAL A 179 -8.08 1.88 9.37
N LEU A 180 -7.96 0.82 10.17
CA LEU A 180 -7.11 0.75 11.34
C LEU A 180 -6.30 -0.54 11.31
N LEU A 181 -5.00 -0.42 11.51
CA LEU A 181 -4.10 -1.55 11.69
C LEU A 181 -3.59 -1.55 13.12
N LEU A 182 -3.95 -2.59 13.87
CA LEU A 182 -3.65 -2.73 15.28
C LEU A 182 -2.65 -3.87 15.46
N TYR A 183 -1.65 -3.70 16.32
CA TYR A 183 -0.78 -4.81 16.71
C TYR A 183 -0.30 -4.67 18.15
N ARG A 184 0.01 -5.81 18.75
CA ARG A 184 0.71 -5.90 20.03
C ARG A 184 2.21 -5.73 19.78
N PRO A 185 2.91 -4.82 20.49
CA PRO A 185 4.36 -4.72 20.40
C PRO A 185 5.06 -6.02 20.82
N THR A 186 6.18 -6.32 20.17
CA THR A 186 7.03 -7.50 20.42
C THR A 186 7.68 -7.50 21.80
N GLU A 187 8.05 -6.32 22.30
CA GLU A 187 8.72 -6.13 23.60
C GLU A 187 7.77 -6.27 24.80
N GLY A 188 6.46 -6.32 24.55
CA GLY A 188 5.43 -6.44 25.58
C GLY A 188 4.31 -5.43 25.41
N LEU A 189 3.19 -5.70 26.07
CA LEU A 189 2.01 -4.83 26.05
C LEU A 189 1.96 -3.97 27.33
N ASP A 190 2.28 -2.68 27.20
CA ASP A 190 2.24 -1.72 28.30
C ASP A 190 0.86 -1.06 28.47
N ARG A 191 0.52 -0.63 29.70
CA ARG A 191 -0.77 0.04 30.03
C ARG A 191 -0.99 1.34 29.27
N GLY A 192 0.06 2.04 28.85
CA GLY A 192 -0.01 3.23 28.01
C GLY A 192 -0.33 2.95 26.53
N HIS A 193 -0.37 1.67 26.12
CA HIS A 193 -0.71 1.32 24.75
C HIS A 193 -2.18 1.68 24.43
N PRO A 194 -2.48 2.37 23.32
CA PRO A 194 -3.85 2.82 22.99
C PRO A 194 -4.90 1.69 22.95
N TYR A 195 -4.44 0.47 22.69
CA TYR A 195 -5.25 -0.74 22.61
C TYR A 195 -4.88 -1.77 23.69
N TYR A 196 -4.42 -1.32 24.86
CA TYR A 196 -4.06 -2.20 25.98
C TYR A 196 -5.20 -3.16 26.34
N ASP A 197 -6.40 -2.63 26.61
CA ASP A 197 -7.57 -3.45 26.95
C ASP A 197 -7.98 -4.38 25.82
N HIS A 198 -7.83 -3.93 24.57
CA HIS A 198 -8.10 -4.76 23.41
C HIS A 198 -7.19 -5.99 23.36
N PHE A 199 -5.90 -5.83 23.63
CA PHE A 199 -4.94 -6.93 23.49
C PHE A 199 -4.73 -7.73 24.78
N ARG A 200 -4.87 -7.19 25.99
CA ARG A 200 -4.34 -7.81 27.23
C ARG A 200 -4.87 -9.21 27.53
N SER A 201 -6.12 -9.51 27.18
CA SER A 201 -6.76 -10.80 27.44
C SER A 201 -6.76 -11.74 26.24
N ARG A 202 -6.23 -11.31 25.09
CA ARG A 202 -6.42 -11.98 23.80
C ARG A 202 -5.14 -12.59 23.27
N LYS A 203 -5.23 -13.66 22.46
CA LYS A 203 -4.05 -14.32 21.86
C LYS A 203 -3.63 -13.72 20.51
N ARG A 204 -4.49 -12.92 19.86
CA ARG A 204 -4.20 -12.28 18.57
C ARG A 204 -3.07 -11.25 18.70
N GLY A 205 -2.10 -11.31 17.81
CA GLY A 205 -0.95 -10.40 17.78
C GLY A 205 -1.19 -9.14 16.96
N TRP A 206 -2.13 -9.17 16.03
CA TRP A 206 -2.52 -8.03 15.19
C TRP A 206 -3.97 -8.17 14.71
N GLU A 207 -4.53 -7.06 14.25
CA GLU A 207 -5.88 -6.97 13.70
C GLU A 207 -5.97 -5.84 12.66
N LEU A 208 -6.51 -6.15 11.49
CA LEU A 208 -6.90 -5.18 10.47
C LEU A 208 -8.40 -4.89 10.59
N ARG A 209 -8.78 -3.62 10.66
CA ARG A 209 -10.17 -3.18 10.63
C ARG A 209 -10.40 -2.27 9.43
N LEU A 210 -11.44 -2.56 8.67
CA LEU A 210 -11.89 -1.76 7.54
C LEU A 210 -13.35 -1.38 7.76
N GLN A 211 -13.70 -0.10 7.64
CA GLN A 211 -15.08 0.35 7.70
C GLN A 211 -15.38 1.29 6.55
N GLY A 212 -16.43 1.04 5.78
CA GLY A 212 -16.78 1.93 4.68
C GLY A 212 -17.98 1.47 3.86
N LYS A 213 -18.16 2.11 2.70
CA LYS A 213 -19.23 1.85 1.75
C LYS A 213 -18.67 1.57 0.37
N PHE A 214 -19.36 0.71 -0.36
CA PHE A 214 -19.12 0.53 -1.79
C PHE A 214 -19.64 1.74 -2.55
N LYS A 215 -18.80 2.36 -3.39
CA LYS A 215 -19.21 3.38 -4.36
C LYS A 215 -19.84 2.74 -5.60
N LYS A 216 -19.43 1.50 -5.91
CA LYS A 216 -19.99 0.64 -6.95
C LYS A 216 -20.25 -0.73 -6.36
N ALA A 217 -21.45 -1.27 -6.53
CA ALA A 217 -21.80 -2.61 -6.07
C ALA A 217 -20.91 -3.66 -6.78
N PRO A 218 -20.47 -4.73 -6.08
CA PRO A 218 -19.69 -5.83 -6.67
C PRO A 218 -20.29 -6.40 -7.95
N ARG A 219 -19.42 -6.72 -8.93
CA ARG A 219 -19.82 -7.36 -10.21
C ARG A 219 -19.98 -8.88 -10.10
N GLY A 220 -19.61 -9.42 -8.95
CA GLY A 220 -19.57 -10.84 -8.65
C GLY A 220 -18.85 -11.08 -7.34
N ARG A 221 -18.28 -12.28 -7.19
CA ARG A 221 -17.64 -12.70 -5.93
C ARG A 221 -16.47 -11.79 -5.56
N LEU A 222 -16.39 -11.45 -4.29
CA LEU A 222 -15.28 -10.74 -3.68
C LEU A 222 -14.21 -11.72 -3.24
N TYR A 223 -12.96 -11.30 -3.44
CA TYR A 223 -11.77 -12.01 -3.02
C TYR A 223 -10.92 -11.09 -2.17
N VAL A 224 -10.41 -11.64 -1.06
CA VAL A 224 -9.60 -10.94 -0.08
C VAL A 224 -8.39 -11.79 0.27
N GLY A 225 -7.21 -11.19 0.26
CA GLY A 225 -5.99 -11.87 0.68
C GLY A 225 -4.73 -11.27 0.06
N ALA A 226 -3.68 -12.08 -0.03
CA ALA A 226 -2.38 -11.63 -0.49
C ALA A 226 -2.27 -11.68 -2.02
N VAL A 227 -1.76 -10.60 -2.60
CA VAL A 227 -1.33 -10.49 -4.00
C VAL A 227 0.16 -10.15 -4.02
N LEU A 228 0.94 -10.86 -4.84
CA LEU A 228 2.40 -10.70 -4.91
C LEU A 228 2.79 -9.73 -6.03
N ARG A 229 2.24 -8.52 -6.02
CA ARG A 229 2.32 -7.55 -7.12
C ARG A 229 3.74 -7.22 -7.55
N ASP A 230 4.62 -7.05 -6.58
CA ASP A 230 5.99 -6.60 -6.81
C ASP A 230 6.99 -7.72 -7.04
N PHE A 231 6.54 -8.97 -7.00
CA PHE A 231 7.42 -10.12 -6.98
C PHE A 231 8.26 -10.27 -8.25
N ASN A 232 9.42 -10.93 -8.13
CA ASN A 232 10.22 -11.28 -9.29
C ASN A 232 9.63 -12.52 -9.98
N TYR A 233 9.00 -12.31 -11.14
CA TYR A 233 8.38 -13.36 -11.96
C TYR A 233 9.32 -13.96 -13.02
N ASP A 234 10.51 -13.39 -13.21
CA ASP A 234 11.48 -13.81 -14.23
C ASP A 234 12.20 -15.12 -13.86
N GLN A 235 11.86 -15.73 -12.73
CA GLN A 235 12.48 -16.94 -12.22
C GLN A 235 11.43 -18.00 -11.86
N PRO A 236 11.78 -19.30 -11.97
CA PRO A 236 10.90 -20.36 -11.50
C PRO A 236 10.73 -20.28 -9.97
N VAL A 237 9.70 -20.93 -9.45
CA VAL A 237 9.52 -21.07 -8.00
C VAL A 237 10.39 -22.21 -7.50
N ALA A 238 11.11 -22.01 -6.39
CA ALA A 238 11.94 -23.06 -5.81
C ALA A 238 11.04 -24.23 -5.35
N SER A 239 11.44 -25.46 -5.66
CA SER A 239 10.68 -26.66 -5.29
C SER A 239 10.44 -26.78 -3.78
N THR A 240 11.38 -26.29 -2.98
CA THR A 240 11.25 -26.22 -1.52
C THR A 240 10.23 -25.17 -1.07
N SER A 241 10.13 -24.03 -1.74
CA SER A 241 9.09 -23.01 -1.48
C SER A 241 7.72 -23.53 -1.87
N ILE A 242 7.61 -24.31 -2.96
CA ILE A 242 6.37 -25.00 -3.35
C ILE A 242 5.93 -25.94 -2.23
N LEU A 243 6.82 -26.79 -1.72
CA LEU A 243 6.49 -27.74 -0.65
C LEU A 243 6.07 -27.02 0.65
N ALA A 244 6.84 -26.01 1.07
CA ALA A 244 6.58 -25.28 2.30
C ALA A 244 5.25 -24.51 2.23
N MET A 245 4.96 -23.84 1.11
CA MET A 245 3.71 -23.12 0.94
C MET A 245 2.51 -24.06 0.77
N ASN A 246 2.66 -25.19 0.05
CA ASN A 246 1.59 -26.19 -0.04
C ASN A 246 1.23 -26.74 1.34
N THR A 247 2.23 -26.93 2.21
CA THR A 247 2.01 -27.31 3.61
C THR A 247 1.26 -26.21 4.36
N ALA A 248 1.69 -24.95 4.21
CA ALA A 248 1.05 -23.79 4.81
C ALA A 248 -0.43 -23.68 4.40
N ILE A 249 -0.69 -23.71 3.09
CA ILE A 249 -2.03 -23.65 2.51
C ILE A 249 -2.88 -24.81 3.01
N THR A 250 -2.34 -26.02 3.14
CA THR A 250 -3.10 -27.17 3.66
C THR A 250 -3.55 -26.94 5.11
N LEU A 251 -2.72 -26.31 5.94
CA LEU A 251 -3.09 -25.97 7.33
C LEU A 251 -4.22 -24.94 7.39
N VAL A 252 -4.27 -24.00 6.44
CA VAL A 252 -5.28 -22.95 6.43
C VAL A 252 -6.52 -23.28 5.58
N LYS A 253 -6.43 -24.25 4.66
CA LYS A 253 -7.52 -24.70 3.77
C LYS A 253 -8.74 -25.25 4.53
N TYR A 254 -8.54 -25.84 5.71
CA TYR A 254 -9.65 -26.27 6.56
C TYR A 254 -10.41 -25.11 7.18
N THR A 255 -9.80 -23.92 7.23
CA THR A 255 -10.40 -22.71 7.80
C THR A 255 -10.90 -21.73 6.74
N TYR A 256 -10.30 -21.74 5.55
CA TYR A 256 -10.57 -20.77 4.49
C TYR A 256 -10.62 -21.46 3.12
N ARG A 257 -11.57 -21.04 2.28
CA ARG A 257 -11.66 -21.46 0.89
C ARG A 257 -10.67 -20.67 0.03
N ILE A 258 -9.42 -21.10 0.02
CA ILE A 258 -8.32 -20.35 -0.60
C ILE A 258 -8.17 -20.72 -2.08
N TYR A 259 -8.24 -19.70 -2.94
CA TYR A 259 -7.63 -19.70 -4.26
C TYR A 259 -6.15 -19.36 -4.12
N PHE A 260 -5.28 -20.22 -4.65
CA PHE A 260 -3.84 -20.04 -4.61
C PHE A 260 -3.24 -20.23 -6.00
N SER A 261 -2.43 -19.26 -6.42
CA SER A 261 -1.63 -19.34 -7.64
C SER A 261 -0.23 -18.79 -7.35
N TRP A 262 0.80 -19.42 -7.93
CA TRP A 262 2.15 -18.86 -7.92
C TRP A 262 2.33 -17.75 -8.95
N GLY A 263 1.32 -17.51 -9.80
CA GLY A 263 1.41 -16.67 -10.98
C GLY A 263 2.18 -17.32 -12.11
N ALA A 264 2.08 -16.73 -13.30
CA ALA A 264 2.88 -17.07 -14.46
C ALA A 264 4.37 -16.79 -14.23
N ARG A 265 5.28 -17.62 -14.77
CA ARG A 265 6.73 -17.57 -14.47
C ARG A 265 7.61 -17.60 -15.73
N CYS A 266 8.84 -17.10 -15.61
CA CYS A 266 9.80 -16.98 -16.72
C CYS A 266 9.09 -16.37 -17.96
N LYS A 267 9.03 -17.10 -19.08
CA LYS A 267 8.46 -16.62 -20.35
C LYS A 267 6.97 -16.30 -20.26
N GLU A 268 6.22 -17.03 -19.44
CA GLU A 268 4.77 -16.79 -19.29
C GLU A 268 4.48 -15.47 -18.57
N ALA A 269 5.40 -15.01 -17.70
CA ALA A 269 5.28 -13.73 -17.02
C ALA A 269 5.40 -12.51 -17.95
N LEU A 270 5.95 -12.71 -19.16
CA LEU A 270 6.07 -11.66 -20.17
C LEU A 270 4.75 -11.37 -20.92
N GLN A 271 3.72 -12.19 -20.70
CA GLN A 271 2.39 -11.95 -21.29
C GLN A 271 1.75 -10.69 -20.67
N THR A 272 1.06 -9.90 -21.49
CA THR A 272 0.51 -8.58 -21.11
C THR A 272 -0.41 -8.62 -19.89
N ASP A 273 -1.11 -9.74 -19.67
CA ASP A 273 -2.02 -9.95 -18.55
C ASP A 273 -1.70 -11.28 -17.86
N ALA A 274 -0.41 -11.54 -17.68
CA ALA A 274 0.08 -12.71 -16.96
C ALA A 274 -0.48 -12.74 -15.53
N GLU A 275 -0.96 -13.90 -15.09
CA GLU A 275 -1.50 -14.03 -13.75
C GLU A 275 -0.41 -13.77 -12.69
N LEU A 276 -0.73 -12.94 -11.70
CA LEU A 276 0.13 -12.70 -10.54
C LEU A 276 0.03 -13.85 -9.51
N GLY A 277 0.91 -13.83 -8.52
CA GLY A 277 0.86 -14.74 -7.39
C GLY A 277 -0.22 -14.32 -6.40
N HIS A 278 -1.07 -15.25 -5.98
CA HIS A 278 -2.22 -14.99 -5.12
C HIS A 278 -2.36 -16.04 -4.02
N ALA A 279 -2.79 -15.60 -2.85
CA ALA A 279 -3.38 -16.42 -1.81
C ALA A 279 -4.61 -15.69 -1.25
N VAL A 280 -5.77 -15.94 -1.84
CA VAL A 280 -7.01 -15.18 -1.56
C VAL A 280 -8.17 -16.11 -1.21
N SER A 281 -9.10 -15.64 -0.40
CA SER A 281 -10.35 -16.33 -0.05
C SER A 281 -11.53 -15.40 -0.32
N ASP A 282 -12.75 -15.91 -0.23
CA ASP A 282 -13.95 -15.06 -0.14
C ASP A 282 -13.99 -14.27 1.19
N LEU A 283 -15.09 -13.55 1.42
CA LEU A 283 -15.29 -12.74 2.62
C LEU A 283 -15.22 -13.52 3.95
N THR A 284 -15.22 -14.86 3.92
CA THR A 284 -15.06 -15.69 5.13
C THR A 284 -13.67 -15.56 5.77
N VAL A 285 -12.73 -14.91 5.08
CA VAL A 285 -11.44 -14.57 5.67
C VAL A 285 -11.57 -13.61 6.85
N PHE A 286 -12.58 -12.73 6.83
CA PHE A 286 -12.87 -11.85 7.94
C PHE A 286 -13.41 -12.67 9.11
N ASP A 287 -12.98 -12.33 10.32
CA ASP A 287 -13.46 -13.00 11.53
C ASP A 287 -14.78 -12.40 12.02
N GLN A 288 -15.01 -11.13 11.68
CA GLN A 288 -16.25 -10.43 11.95
C GLN A 288 -16.63 -9.51 10.80
N ILE A 289 -17.91 -9.53 10.45
CA ILE A 289 -18.55 -8.61 9.50
C ILE A 289 -19.73 -7.95 10.20
N ILE A 290 -19.74 -6.63 10.26
CA ILE A 290 -20.88 -5.85 10.75
C ILE A 290 -21.48 -5.11 9.58
N ILE A 291 -22.79 -5.26 9.38
CA ILE A 291 -23.55 -4.57 8.35
C ILE A 291 -24.44 -3.56 9.05
N THR A 292 -24.17 -2.29 8.79
CA THR A 292 -24.91 -1.16 9.33
C THR A 292 -25.78 -0.55 8.25
N PRO A 293 -27.10 -0.75 8.32
CA PRO A 293 -28.04 -0.07 7.44
C PRO A 293 -27.86 1.44 7.49
N ALA A 294 -28.10 2.13 6.38
CA ALA A 294 -27.96 3.60 6.31
C ALA A 294 -28.75 4.38 7.38
N SER A 295 -29.83 3.79 7.92
CA SER A 295 -30.67 4.37 8.97
C SER A 295 -30.16 4.14 10.40
N ARG A 296 -29.08 3.37 10.58
CA ARG A 296 -28.53 2.99 11.89
C ARG A 296 -27.23 3.75 12.16
N PRO A 297 -26.87 3.96 13.44
CA PRO A 297 -25.59 4.55 13.79
C PRO A 297 -24.45 3.61 13.38
N ILE A 298 -23.34 4.19 12.89
CA ILE A 298 -22.14 3.43 12.50
C ILE A 298 -21.29 3.19 13.75
N PRO A 299 -20.83 1.95 14.03
CA PRO A 299 -19.98 1.67 15.18
C PRO A 299 -18.65 2.43 15.07
N PRO A 300 -18.13 3.00 16.18
CA PRO A 300 -16.78 3.56 16.17
C PRO A 300 -15.74 2.47 15.86
N ILE A 301 -15.05 2.56 14.72
CA ILE A 301 -14.10 1.52 14.28
C ILE A 301 -12.95 1.28 15.29
N SER A 302 -12.64 2.23 16.16
CA SER A 302 -11.60 2.11 17.19
C SER A 302 -12.09 1.45 18.49
N SER A 303 -13.41 1.29 18.70
CA SER A 303 -13.93 0.67 19.93
C SER A 303 -13.73 -0.84 19.92
N ASP A 304 -13.96 -1.48 21.07
CA ASP A 304 -14.12 -2.93 21.10
C ASP A 304 -15.50 -3.28 20.50
N LEU A 305 -15.51 -4.15 19.50
CA LEU A 305 -16.71 -4.55 18.75
C LEU A 305 -16.98 -6.06 18.91
N ASP A 306 -16.33 -6.71 19.87
CA ASP A 306 -16.48 -8.14 20.13
C ASP A 306 -17.83 -8.51 20.77
N GLU A 307 -18.53 -7.55 21.38
CA GLU A 307 -19.88 -7.78 21.92
C GLU A 307 -20.94 -7.54 20.83
N PRO A 308 -21.81 -8.53 20.56
CA PRO A 308 -22.93 -8.34 19.65
C PRO A 308 -23.80 -7.16 20.09
N SER A 309 -24.12 -6.28 19.15
CA SER A 309 -24.99 -5.14 19.42
C SER A 309 -25.96 -4.93 18.27
N ASP A 310 -27.24 -5.14 18.55
CA ASP A 310 -28.34 -4.88 17.60
C ASP A 310 -28.50 -3.39 17.27
N VAL A 311 -27.78 -2.52 18.01
CA VAL A 311 -27.74 -1.07 17.77
C VAL A 311 -27.21 -0.77 16.37
N TYR A 312 -26.20 -1.51 15.92
CA TYR A 312 -25.47 -1.25 14.69
C TYR A 312 -25.99 -2.02 13.47
N GLY A 313 -26.94 -2.94 13.64
CA GLY A 313 -27.41 -3.83 12.58
C GLY A 313 -26.91 -5.26 12.77
N LEU A 314 -26.68 -5.98 11.67
CA LEU A 314 -26.29 -7.39 11.70
C LEU A 314 -24.80 -7.52 12.01
N SER A 315 -24.44 -8.25 13.07
CA SER A 315 -23.04 -8.56 13.42
C SER A 315 -22.81 -10.06 13.31
N LEU A 316 -22.02 -10.47 12.32
CA LEU A 316 -21.60 -11.85 12.11
C LEU A 316 -20.20 -12.06 12.69
N MET A 317 -20.06 -12.95 13.66
CA MET A 317 -18.77 -13.29 14.25
C MET A 317 -18.49 -14.79 14.15
N ARG A 318 -17.39 -15.16 13.50
CA ARG A 318 -17.07 -16.56 13.18
C ARG A 318 -16.99 -17.47 14.39
N ARG A 319 -16.48 -16.96 15.52
CA ARG A 319 -16.32 -17.74 16.75
C ARG A 319 -17.65 -18.12 17.41
N ASP A 320 -18.72 -17.36 17.14
CA ASP A 320 -20.00 -17.51 17.83
C ASP A 320 -20.88 -18.57 17.15
N VAL A 321 -20.79 -18.70 15.82
CA VAL A 321 -21.63 -19.62 15.02
C VAL A 321 -20.85 -20.80 14.40
N GLY A 322 -19.52 -20.76 14.42
CA GLY A 322 -18.67 -21.77 13.79
C GLY A 322 -18.52 -21.60 12.27
N LEU A 323 -17.49 -22.22 11.70
CA LEU A 323 -17.06 -21.92 10.32
C LEU A 323 -18.10 -22.25 9.24
N ALA A 324 -18.78 -23.39 9.34
CA ALA A 324 -19.73 -23.83 8.32
C ALA A 324 -20.94 -22.86 8.22
N GLU A 325 -21.55 -22.55 9.37
CA GLU A 325 -22.66 -21.60 9.42
C GLU A 325 -22.21 -20.18 9.10
N TYR A 326 -21.04 -19.76 9.61
CA TYR A 326 -20.44 -18.48 9.24
C TYR A 326 -20.27 -18.34 7.73
N SER A 327 -19.79 -19.39 7.06
CA SER A 327 -19.60 -19.38 5.60
C SER A 327 -20.93 -19.23 4.85
N ARG A 328 -21.99 -19.88 5.33
CA ARG A 328 -23.34 -19.77 4.77
C ARG A 328 -23.88 -18.34 4.93
N MET A 329 -23.80 -17.78 6.14
CA MET A 329 -24.26 -16.41 6.42
C MET A 329 -23.46 -15.36 5.62
N VAL A 330 -22.15 -15.54 5.50
CA VAL A 330 -21.30 -14.62 4.72
C VAL A 330 -21.64 -14.66 3.22
N GLN A 331 -22.04 -15.82 2.67
CA GLN A 331 -22.53 -15.89 1.28
C GLN A 331 -23.85 -15.13 1.08
N GLU A 332 -24.75 -15.15 2.08
CA GLU A 332 -25.97 -14.32 2.06
C GLU A 332 -25.66 -12.83 2.16
N VAL A 333 -24.63 -12.47 2.93
CA VAL A 333 -24.14 -11.08 2.99
C VAL A 333 -23.54 -10.66 1.66
N GLU A 334 -22.70 -11.50 1.06
CA GLU A 334 -22.06 -11.23 -0.23
C GLU A 334 -23.09 -10.96 -1.34
N SER A 335 -24.19 -11.74 -1.37
CA SER A 335 -25.26 -11.55 -2.36
C SER A 335 -26.17 -10.33 -2.09
N SER A 336 -26.11 -9.75 -0.89
CA SER A 336 -26.90 -8.58 -0.49
C SER A 336 -26.08 -7.28 -0.36
N LEU A 337 -24.81 -7.32 -0.79
CA LEU A 337 -23.95 -6.13 -0.79
C LEU A 337 -24.52 -5.02 -1.67
N ASN A 338 -24.53 -3.80 -1.14
CA ASN A 338 -25.08 -2.63 -1.80
C ASN A 338 -24.23 -1.37 -1.51
N THR A 339 -24.62 -0.25 -2.09
CA THR A 339 -23.89 1.03 -1.98
C THR A 339 -24.39 1.94 -0.86
N GLN A 340 -25.46 1.55 -0.16
CA GLN A 340 -26.10 2.36 0.87
C GLN A 340 -25.58 2.05 2.27
N ASP A 341 -25.39 0.76 2.55
CA ASP A 341 -24.99 0.28 3.86
C ASP A 341 -23.51 0.52 4.13
N THR A 342 -23.16 0.59 5.43
CA THR A 342 -21.78 0.61 5.89
C THR A 342 -21.38 -0.77 6.38
N TYR A 343 -20.27 -1.27 5.82
CA TYR A 343 -19.69 -2.55 6.19
C TYR A 343 -18.47 -2.31 7.07
N THR A 344 -18.39 -3.05 8.18
CA THR A 344 -17.20 -3.11 9.04
C THR A 344 -16.63 -4.51 9.02
N PHE A 345 -15.44 -4.66 8.45
CA PHE A 345 -14.72 -5.92 8.35
C PHE A 345 -13.56 -5.93 9.35
N ARG A 346 -13.40 -7.05 10.06
CA ARG A 346 -12.28 -7.24 10.99
C ARG A 346 -11.57 -8.55 10.69
N LEU A 347 -10.25 -8.49 10.55
CA LEU A 347 -9.37 -9.60 10.22
C LEU A 347 -8.28 -9.74 11.27
N TRP A 348 -8.26 -10.87 11.96
CA TRP A 348 -7.20 -11.28 12.89
C TRP A 348 -6.93 -12.79 12.87
N GLY A 349 -7.75 -13.58 12.18
CA GLY A 349 -7.69 -15.03 12.07
C GLY A 349 -6.32 -15.53 11.60
N PRO A 350 -5.61 -14.79 10.74
CA PRO A 350 -4.23 -15.13 10.40
C PRO A 350 -3.16 -14.86 11.46
N ALA A 351 -3.42 -14.05 12.47
CA ALA A 351 -2.42 -13.64 13.45
C ALA A 351 -1.73 -14.78 14.23
N PRO A 352 -2.38 -15.92 14.54
CA PRO A 352 -1.70 -17.05 15.19
C PRO A 352 -0.60 -17.70 14.33
N PHE A 353 -0.76 -17.69 13.00
CA PHE A 353 0.16 -18.33 12.06
C PHE A 353 1.03 -17.34 11.27
N LEU A 354 0.67 -16.06 11.25
CA LEU A 354 1.39 -15.00 10.55
C LEU A 354 1.84 -13.93 11.55
N ASP A 355 3.13 -13.90 11.86
CA ASP A 355 3.77 -12.86 12.65
C ASP A 355 4.29 -11.76 11.72
N VAL A 356 3.44 -10.76 11.48
CA VAL A 356 3.77 -9.64 10.58
C VAL A 356 4.86 -8.71 11.13
N LEU A 357 5.09 -8.69 12.46
CA LEU A 357 6.13 -7.86 13.07
C LEU A 357 7.50 -8.52 12.98
N ASN A 358 7.58 -9.82 13.24
CA ASN A 358 8.84 -10.58 13.09
C ASN A 358 9.04 -11.12 11.67
N TRP A 359 8.11 -10.85 10.76
CA TRP A 359 8.10 -11.33 9.37
C TRP A 359 8.22 -12.86 9.27
N GLN A 360 7.39 -13.60 10.01
CA GLN A 360 7.49 -15.06 10.15
C GLN A 360 6.14 -15.79 10.01
N LEU A 361 6.17 -16.97 9.42
CA LEU A 361 5.11 -17.97 9.53
C LEU A 361 5.38 -18.89 10.73
N LYS A 362 4.33 -19.16 11.51
CA LYS A 362 4.32 -20.05 12.70
C LYS A 362 3.54 -21.32 12.36
N MET A 363 4.23 -22.34 11.87
CA MET A 363 3.63 -23.61 11.39
C MET A 363 4.37 -24.82 11.99
N GLY A 364 4.30 -24.98 13.32
CA GLY A 364 5.12 -25.95 14.06
C GLY A 364 6.60 -25.55 14.19
N ALA A 365 7.15 -24.89 13.16
CA ALA A 365 8.41 -24.17 13.16
C ALA A 365 8.19 -22.69 12.82
N ARG A 366 9.20 -21.85 13.08
CA ARG A 366 9.22 -20.44 12.64
C ARG A 366 10.00 -20.34 11.33
N VAL A 367 9.33 -19.90 10.27
CA VAL A 367 9.93 -19.72 8.94
C VAL A 367 9.85 -18.25 8.58
N SER A 368 10.97 -17.61 8.21
CA SER A 368 10.93 -16.22 7.74
C SER A 368 10.12 -16.13 6.44
N LEU A 369 9.19 -15.18 6.38
CA LEU A 369 8.39 -14.86 5.21
C LEU A 369 9.26 -14.44 4.02
N ASP A 370 10.46 -13.96 4.27
CA ASP A 370 11.39 -13.54 3.21
C ASP A 370 11.76 -14.68 2.24
N HIS A 371 11.74 -15.93 2.71
CA HIS A 371 11.91 -17.10 1.82
C HIS A 371 10.82 -17.23 0.76
N PHE A 372 9.67 -16.59 0.97
CA PHE A 372 8.53 -16.60 0.07
C PHE A 372 8.37 -15.28 -0.66
N MET A 373 8.70 -14.16 0.00
CA MET A 373 8.47 -12.81 -0.51
C MET A 373 9.67 -12.22 -1.27
N GLN A 374 10.87 -12.81 -1.16
CA GLN A 374 12.08 -12.39 -1.91
C GLN A 374 12.36 -10.89 -1.80
N ASP A 375 12.40 -10.37 -0.57
CA ASP A 375 12.57 -8.94 -0.30
C ASP A 375 11.47 -8.02 -0.89
N PHE A 376 10.31 -8.55 -1.31
CA PHE A 376 9.16 -7.73 -1.76
C PHE A 376 8.07 -7.59 -0.69
N PRO A 377 7.27 -6.50 -0.74
CA PRO A 377 6.19 -6.31 0.22
C PRO A 377 5.01 -7.22 -0.10
N ILE A 378 4.14 -7.43 0.90
CA ILE A 378 2.87 -8.13 0.71
C ILE A 378 1.79 -7.09 0.41
N HIS A 379 0.97 -7.33 -0.61
CA HIS A 379 -0.26 -6.57 -0.84
C HIS A 379 -1.45 -7.35 -0.31
N VAL A 380 -2.15 -6.79 0.67
CA VAL A 380 -3.44 -7.31 1.14
C VAL A 380 -4.54 -6.55 0.42
N CYS A 381 -5.21 -7.22 -0.51
CA CYS A 381 -6.19 -6.60 -1.38
C CYS A 381 -7.59 -7.14 -1.16
N MET A 382 -8.58 -6.36 -1.55
CA MET A 382 -9.94 -6.83 -1.84
C MET A 382 -10.33 -6.42 -3.25
N TYR A 383 -10.81 -7.37 -4.04
CA TYR A 383 -11.30 -7.12 -5.40
C TYR A 383 -12.47 -8.04 -5.73
N ASP A 384 -13.24 -7.67 -6.76
CA ASP A 384 -14.17 -8.59 -7.40
C ASP A 384 -13.65 -9.11 -8.74
N LEU A 385 -14.24 -10.22 -9.16
CA LEU A 385 -14.19 -10.72 -10.53
C LEU A 385 -15.61 -10.67 -11.11
N PRO A 386 -15.77 -10.67 -12.46
CA PRO A 386 -17.08 -10.72 -13.10
C PRO A 386 -17.90 -11.92 -12.63
N ASP A 387 -19.23 -11.78 -12.60
CA ASP A 387 -20.15 -12.88 -12.32
C ASP A 387 -19.86 -14.13 -13.17
N GLY A 388 -19.96 -15.29 -12.55
CA GLY A 388 -19.63 -16.58 -13.18
C GLY A 388 -18.14 -16.89 -13.30
N HIS A 389 -17.25 -15.97 -12.88
CA HIS A 389 -15.82 -16.24 -12.83
C HIS A 389 -15.45 -17.04 -11.59
N ASP A 390 -15.38 -18.37 -11.72
CA ASP A 390 -14.93 -19.27 -10.66
C ASP A 390 -13.98 -20.35 -11.17
N GLN A 391 -13.65 -21.34 -10.32
CA GLN A 391 -12.75 -22.44 -10.67
C GLN A 391 -13.27 -23.34 -11.80
N THR A 392 -14.55 -23.22 -12.17
CA THR A 392 -15.21 -23.99 -13.24
C THR A 392 -15.37 -23.19 -14.53
N SER A 393 -15.02 -21.91 -14.53
CA SER A 393 -15.02 -21.07 -15.73
C SER A 393 -13.96 -21.52 -16.76
N ASP A 394 -14.18 -21.18 -18.03
CA ASP A 394 -13.26 -21.47 -19.13
C ASP A 394 -11.83 -20.94 -18.87
N ASP A 395 -11.72 -19.84 -18.13
CA ASP A 395 -10.46 -19.30 -17.65
C ASP A 395 -10.56 -18.90 -16.18
N PRO A 396 -10.18 -19.80 -15.23
CA PRO A 396 -10.31 -19.59 -13.80
C PRO A 396 -9.21 -18.70 -13.21
N ARG A 397 -8.31 -18.15 -14.03
CA ARG A 397 -7.18 -17.31 -13.57
C ARG A 397 -7.65 -15.95 -13.10
N HIS A 398 -7.08 -15.49 -11.99
CA HIS A 398 -7.32 -14.18 -11.42
C HIS A 398 -6.41 -13.14 -12.13
N LEU A 399 -6.73 -12.83 -13.38
CA LEU A 399 -5.99 -11.88 -14.21
C LEU A 399 -6.22 -10.43 -13.73
N GLU A 400 -5.21 -9.56 -13.86
CA GLU A 400 -5.33 -8.16 -13.41
C GLU A 400 -6.40 -7.41 -14.20
N SER A 401 -6.51 -7.65 -15.51
CA SER A 401 -7.52 -7.01 -16.37
C SER A 401 -8.96 -7.28 -15.95
N LYS A 402 -9.21 -8.41 -15.26
CA LYS A 402 -10.53 -8.83 -14.81
C LYS A 402 -10.90 -8.25 -13.45
N LYS A 403 -9.94 -7.72 -12.68
CA LYS A 403 -10.14 -7.31 -11.29
C LYS A 403 -10.68 -5.90 -11.18
N ARG A 404 -11.53 -5.70 -10.17
CA ARG A 404 -11.89 -4.36 -9.69
C ARG A 404 -11.58 -4.26 -8.21
N TYR A 405 -10.56 -3.48 -7.88
CA TYR A 405 -10.05 -3.33 -6.51
C TYR A 405 -10.90 -2.36 -5.68
N TYR A 406 -11.11 -2.72 -4.42
CA TYR A 406 -11.75 -1.90 -3.39
C TYR A 406 -10.73 -1.35 -2.39
N PHE A 407 -9.68 -2.11 -2.10
CA PHE A 407 -8.50 -1.61 -1.41
C PHE A 407 -7.28 -2.47 -1.78
N ASP A 408 -6.11 -1.89 -1.56
CA ASP A 408 -4.80 -2.53 -1.64
C ASP A 408 -3.92 -1.93 -0.55
N PHE A 409 -3.52 -2.78 0.39
CA PHE A 409 -2.61 -2.43 1.47
C PHE A 409 -1.27 -3.12 1.28
N MET A 410 -0.27 -2.34 0.91
CA MET A 410 1.12 -2.79 0.82
C MET A 410 1.77 -2.71 2.20
N GLY A 411 2.43 -3.77 2.65
CA GLY A 411 3.14 -3.73 3.93
C GLY A 411 4.30 -4.70 4.08
N TRP A 412 5.23 -4.32 4.97
CA TRP A 412 6.36 -5.14 5.38
C TRP A 412 6.88 -4.76 6.76
N SER A 413 7.56 -5.70 7.43
CA SER A 413 8.22 -5.40 8.70
C SER A 413 9.53 -4.64 8.50
N ASN A 414 9.84 -3.70 9.39
CA ASN A 414 11.15 -3.04 9.43
C ASN A 414 12.32 -3.99 9.77
N VAL A 415 12.06 -5.23 10.19
CA VAL A 415 13.12 -6.23 10.45
C VAL A 415 13.70 -6.85 9.18
N VAL A 416 13.07 -6.59 8.03
CA VAL A 416 13.56 -7.01 6.71
C VAL A 416 13.86 -5.81 5.84
N SER A 417 14.87 -5.98 4.98
CA SER A 417 15.16 -5.03 3.92
C SER A 417 14.24 -5.32 2.73
N ILE A 418 13.59 -4.29 2.21
CA ILE A 418 12.79 -4.41 0.99
C ILE A 418 13.66 -4.09 -0.22
N ALA A 419 13.33 -4.68 -1.37
CA ALA A 419 14.03 -4.45 -2.63
C ALA A 419 14.02 -2.95 -3.00
N PRO A 420 15.17 -2.33 -3.33
CA PRO A 420 15.22 -0.91 -3.70
C PRO A 420 14.34 -0.53 -4.90
N ALA A 421 14.03 -1.52 -5.76
CA ALA A 421 13.13 -1.35 -6.90
C ALA A 421 11.74 -0.83 -6.48
N ILE A 422 11.30 -1.03 -5.24
CA ILE A 422 10.01 -0.52 -4.76
C ILE A 422 9.93 1.01 -4.86
N PHE A 423 11.04 1.72 -4.64
CA PHE A 423 11.10 3.18 -4.72
C PHE A 423 11.04 3.70 -6.16
N GLN A 424 11.25 2.82 -7.15
CA GLN A 424 11.09 3.12 -8.57
C GLN A 424 9.67 2.85 -9.06
N ARG A 425 8.85 2.13 -8.25
CA ARG A 425 7.49 1.69 -8.59
C ARG A 425 6.41 2.49 -7.87
N TYR A 426 6.72 3.14 -6.76
CA TYR A 426 5.75 3.87 -5.95
C TYR A 426 6.29 5.21 -5.48
N VAL A 427 5.39 6.19 -5.38
CA VAL A 427 5.65 7.45 -4.69
C VAL A 427 5.18 7.32 -3.25
N PHE A 428 6.12 7.32 -2.31
CA PHE A 428 5.80 7.19 -0.89
C PHE A 428 5.41 8.53 -0.27
N GLN A 429 4.26 8.55 0.41
CA GLN A 429 3.68 9.75 1.00
C GLN A 429 3.35 9.51 2.48
N ASN A 430 3.31 10.60 3.25
CA ASN A 430 2.83 10.53 4.63
C ASN A 430 1.34 10.15 4.66
N ALA A 431 0.83 9.84 5.84
CA ALA A 431 -0.60 9.70 6.06
C ALA A 431 -1.33 11.00 5.66
N PRO A 432 -2.61 10.94 5.22
CA PRO A 432 -3.43 12.12 4.98
C PRO A 432 -3.38 13.13 6.14
N ASP A 433 -3.58 14.41 5.84
CA ASP A 433 -3.40 15.50 6.81
C ASP A 433 -4.19 15.29 8.12
N GLY A 434 -3.54 15.49 9.27
CA GLY A 434 -4.13 15.36 10.61
C GLY A 434 -3.58 14.22 11.48
N PHE A 435 -2.90 13.22 10.90
CA PHE A 435 -2.48 12.01 11.62
C PHE A 435 -1.01 12.00 12.09
N VAL A 436 -0.11 12.68 11.37
CA VAL A 436 1.34 12.70 11.68
C VAL A 436 1.64 13.39 13.03
N MET A 437 0.82 14.36 13.44
CA MET A 437 0.97 15.05 14.74
C MET A 437 0.58 14.17 15.94
N GLN A 438 -0.32 13.20 15.77
CA GLN A 438 -0.78 12.33 16.85
C GLN A 438 0.30 11.35 17.31
N LEU A 439 1.07 10.76 16.37
CA LEU A 439 2.20 9.89 16.71
C LEU A 439 3.25 10.67 17.53
N SER A 440 3.65 11.86 17.08
CA SER A 440 4.65 12.67 17.80
C SER A 440 4.19 13.10 19.20
N ARG A 441 2.90 13.39 19.42
CA ARG A 441 2.34 13.78 20.73
C ARG A 441 2.03 12.60 21.64
N GLN A 442 1.64 11.46 21.10
CA GLN A 442 1.43 10.23 21.88
C GLN A 442 2.73 9.70 22.46
N PHE A 443 3.85 9.83 21.71
CA PHE A 443 5.15 9.33 22.15
C PHE A 443 6.02 10.38 22.87
N SER A 444 5.75 11.69 22.74
CA SER A 444 6.41 12.70 23.56
C SER A 444 6.04 12.62 25.04
N ASN A 445 4.90 12.01 25.37
CA ASN A 445 4.44 11.84 26.76
C ASN A 445 5.03 10.62 27.47
N ASN A 446 5.71 9.73 26.75
CA ASN A 446 6.46 8.61 27.32
C ASN A 446 7.97 8.88 27.16
N SER A 447 8.49 9.69 28.08
CA SER A 447 9.91 9.80 28.49
C SER A 447 10.98 9.43 27.46
N PHE A 448 11.55 10.46 26.82
CA PHE A 448 12.91 10.43 26.27
C PHE A 448 13.91 10.10 27.39
N HIS A 449 14.40 8.87 27.43
CA HIS A 449 15.72 8.59 28.00
C HIS A 449 16.75 8.51 26.88
N SER A 450 17.82 9.27 27.08
CA SER A 450 18.91 9.59 26.16
C SER A 450 19.44 8.41 25.34
N LEU A 451 19.45 8.58 24.02
CA LEU A 451 20.32 7.82 23.12
C LEU A 451 21.77 8.29 23.35
N ASN A 452 22.57 7.46 24.01
CA ASN A 452 24.01 7.61 23.97
C ASN A 452 24.54 6.85 22.74
N SER A 453 25.31 7.56 21.93
CA SER A 453 26.01 7.07 20.74
C SER A 453 26.88 5.85 21.07
N GLY A 454 26.57 4.71 20.45
CA GLY A 454 27.31 3.46 20.57
C GLY A 454 27.73 2.93 19.21
N SER A 455 29.04 2.83 19.03
CA SER A 455 29.80 2.45 17.84
C SER A 455 29.41 1.09 17.26
N PHE A 456 29.38 1.01 15.93
CA PHE A 456 29.35 -0.25 15.17
C PHE A 456 30.59 -1.09 15.51
N MET A 457 30.40 -2.28 16.09
CA MET A 457 31.41 -3.34 16.08
C MET A 457 30.88 -4.52 15.27
N SER A 458 31.68 -4.93 14.29
CA SER A 458 31.53 -6.20 13.58
C SER A 458 31.71 -7.35 14.56
N VAL A 459 30.78 -8.31 14.56
CA VAL A 459 30.96 -9.58 15.26
C VAL A 459 31.28 -10.65 14.22
N GLU A 460 32.54 -11.04 14.15
CA GLU A 460 32.98 -12.29 13.53
C GLU A 460 32.39 -13.47 14.30
N SER A 461 31.75 -14.39 13.58
CA SER A 461 31.15 -15.59 14.17
C SER A 461 32.21 -16.67 14.41
N THR A 462 32.40 -17.08 15.65
CA THR A 462 33.16 -18.30 15.98
C THR A 462 32.33 -19.55 15.69
N ALA A 463 32.99 -20.51 15.04
CA ALA A 463 32.39 -21.75 14.55
C ALA A 463 32.07 -22.72 15.70
N SER A 464 30.78 -23.06 15.85
CA SER A 464 30.35 -24.26 16.55
C SER A 464 29.53 -25.15 15.61
N ARG A 465 29.75 -26.47 15.72
CA ARG A 465 29.23 -27.52 14.83
C ARG A 465 27.70 -27.42 14.73
N ARG A 466 27.19 -27.10 13.53
CA ARG A 466 25.76 -26.82 13.26
C ARG A 466 24.98 -28.12 12.94
N PRO A 467 23.76 -28.30 13.46
CA PRO A 467 22.88 -29.44 13.14
C PRO A 467 22.32 -29.37 11.71
N PHE A 468 22.10 -30.54 11.10
CA PHE A 468 21.70 -30.76 9.69
C PHE A 468 20.52 -29.90 9.20
N TRP A 469 19.50 -29.67 10.03
CA TRP A 469 18.29 -28.93 9.64
C TRP A 469 18.50 -27.43 9.38
N ARG A 470 19.52 -26.79 9.98
CA ARG A 470 19.89 -25.41 9.62
C ARG A 470 20.54 -25.34 8.23
N ARG A 471 21.25 -26.39 7.82
CA ARG A 471 21.81 -26.53 6.46
C ARG A 471 20.72 -26.68 5.39
N TRP A 472 19.52 -27.12 5.78
CA TRP A 472 18.32 -27.18 4.92
C TRP A 472 17.68 -25.80 4.74
N LEU A 473 17.58 -24.99 5.80
CA LEU A 473 17.08 -23.61 5.73
C LEU A 473 17.99 -22.69 4.90
N ASP A 474 19.31 -22.85 5.01
CA ASP A 474 20.29 -22.09 4.20
C ASP A 474 20.21 -22.43 2.69
N ARG A 475 19.61 -23.57 2.32
CA ARG A 475 19.39 -24.00 0.92
C ARG A 475 18.15 -23.38 0.28
N LEU A 476 17.31 -22.66 1.02
CA LEU A 476 16.05 -22.10 0.52
C LEU A 476 16.23 -20.79 -0.28
N ARG A 477 17.46 -20.25 -0.40
CA ARG A 477 17.73 -18.94 -1.01
C ARG A 477 18.32 -18.93 -2.42
N TRP A 478 18.41 -20.05 -3.13
CA TRP A 478 19.11 -20.06 -4.42
C TRP A 478 18.30 -20.67 -5.55
N ILE A 479 17.92 -19.83 -6.51
CA ILE A 479 17.77 -20.23 -7.91
C ILE A 479 18.79 -19.41 -8.71
N PRO A 480 19.78 -20.05 -9.33
CA PRO A 480 20.66 -19.37 -10.28
C PRO A 480 19.84 -18.83 -11.46
N LYS A 481 20.20 -17.64 -11.96
CA LYS A 481 19.63 -17.02 -13.18
C LYS A 481 19.64 -17.95 -14.41
N SER A 482 20.37 -19.07 -14.38
CA SER A 482 20.53 -20.01 -15.49
C SER A 482 19.40 -21.03 -15.68
N THR A 483 18.33 -21.00 -14.88
CA THR A 483 17.23 -21.98 -15.01
C THR A 483 16.17 -21.62 -16.05
N CYS A 484 16.02 -20.34 -16.44
CA CYS A 484 15.27 -19.98 -17.63
C CYS A 484 16.26 -19.99 -18.82
N ASN A 485 16.34 -21.11 -19.55
CA ASN A 485 17.24 -21.23 -20.71
C ASN A 485 16.67 -20.42 -21.89
N PHE A 486 17.23 -19.25 -22.17
CA PHE A 486 16.74 -18.33 -23.23
C PHE A 486 17.23 -18.69 -24.65
N ASN A 487 18.01 -19.76 -24.83
CA ASN A 487 18.66 -20.11 -26.10
C ASN A 487 17.94 -21.14 -26.98
N SER A 488 16.65 -21.37 -26.80
CA SER A 488 15.86 -22.20 -27.72
C SER A 488 14.65 -21.43 -28.26
N LEU A 489 14.91 -20.58 -29.25
CA LEU A 489 13.91 -20.22 -30.25
C LEU A 489 14.24 -21.00 -31.53
N PRO A 490 13.26 -21.64 -32.20
CA PRO A 490 13.44 -22.02 -33.60
C PRO A 490 13.64 -20.74 -34.40
N GLN A 491 14.70 -20.68 -35.21
CA GLN A 491 14.85 -19.57 -36.15
C GLN A 491 13.65 -19.56 -37.12
N PRO A 492 13.19 -18.38 -37.57
CA PRO A 492 12.19 -18.30 -38.62
C PRO A 492 12.77 -18.94 -39.89
N LEU A 493 12.01 -19.85 -40.49
CA LEU A 493 12.36 -20.44 -41.79
C LEU A 493 12.47 -19.31 -42.83
N PRO A 494 13.50 -19.34 -43.69
CA PRO A 494 13.68 -18.30 -44.70
C PRO A 494 12.64 -18.42 -45.82
N ALA A 495 12.01 -17.27 -46.10
CA ALA A 495 11.20 -16.84 -47.25
C ALA A 495 10.24 -17.85 -47.90
#